data_AF-A0A7C3PMB7-F1
#
_entry.id   AF-A0A7C3PMB7-F1
#
_cell.length_a   1.000
_cell.length_b   1.000
_cell.length_c   1.000
_cell.angle_alpha   90.00
_cell.angle_beta   90.00
_cell.angle_gamma   90.00
#
_symmetry.space_group_name_H-M   'P 1'
#
loop_
_entity.id
_entity.type
_entity.pdbx_description
1 polymer ?
#
loop_
_entity_poly.entity_id
_entity_poly.type
_entity_poly.pdbx_seq_one_letter_code
_entity_poly.pdbx_strand_id
1 'polypeptide(L)'
;MLPKPKEKLDPRVKRTRSLILQAFSDLLAEKGFESITVQDVTDKAQVNRATFYAHFADKYALLDSFISQLFRQEIEKRTLNACHYTPENLKNLIIAVCEFLSTTHSNCAQPHQQFESLVEGTIKNQIFELLTLWLQQTKTKISTDIPATVATWAIYGLASHYSHHKKRPALETFVDEALPLVAINLEQFA
;
A
#
# COMPACT_ATOMS: atom_id res chain seq x y z
N MET A 1 -13.49 -16.12 -0.69
CA MET A 1 -12.67 -17.23 -1.21
C MET A 1 -11.47 -17.39 -0.29
N LEU A 2 -11.18 -18.61 0.15
CA LEU A 2 -10.02 -18.96 1.00
C LEU A 2 -8.70 -18.50 0.32
N PRO A 3 -7.65 -18.11 1.08
CA PRO A 3 -6.36 -17.77 0.50
C PRO A 3 -5.81 -19.02 -0.20
N LYS A 4 -5.55 -18.90 -1.51
CA LYS A 4 -4.84 -19.95 -2.25
C LYS A 4 -3.46 -20.16 -1.59
N PRO A 5 -2.96 -21.40 -1.53
CA PRO A 5 -1.60 -21.66 -1.08
C PRO A 5 -0.65 -20.76 -1.87
N LYS A 6 0.41 -20.22 -1.24
CA LYS A 6 1.50 -19.53 -1.95
C LYS A 6 2.08 -20.50 -2.98
N GLU A 7 1.55 -20.50 -4.20
CA GLU A 7 2.18 -21.12 -5.35
C GLU A 7 3.58 -20.53 -5.38
N LYS A 8 4.59 -21.39 -5.23
CA LYS A 8 5.99 -20.98 -5.40
C LYS A 8 6.12 -20.56 -6.87
N LEU A 9 5.85 -19.28 -7.14
CA LEU A 9 6.03 -18.69 -8.46
C LEU A 9 7.41 -19.07 -8.97
N ASP A 10 7.47 -19.53 -10.22
CA ASP A 10 8.71 -19.94 -10.89
C ASP A 10 9.79 -18.87 -10.60
N PRO A 11 10.98 -19.27 -10.11
CA PRO A 11 12.08 -18.34 -9.85
C PRO A 11 12.38 -17.39 -11.03
N ARG A 12 12.18 -17.85 -12.27
CA ARG A 12 12.33 -17.05 -13.48
C ARG A 12 11.29 -15.93 -13.55
N VAL A 13 10.03 -16.23 -13.27
CA VAL A 13 8.93 -15.24 -13.20
C VAL A 13 9.24 -14.18 -12.13
N LYS A 14 9.69 -14.60 -10.96
CA LYS A 14 10.07 -13.67 -9.88
C LYS A 14 11.24 -12.76 -10.29
N ARG A 15 12.28 -13.34 -10.90
CA ARG A 15 13.45 -12.59 -11.37
C ARG A 15 13.05 -11.54 -12.42
N THR A 16 12.27 -11.93 -13.43
CA THR A 16 11.82 -11.01 -14.48
C THR A 16 10.95 -9.89 -13.92
N ARG A 17 9.99 -10.19 -13.04
CA ARG A 17 9.19 -9.15 -12.36
C ARG A 17 10.08 -8.18 -11.57
N SER A 18 11.09 -8.69 -10.86
CA SER A 18 12.03 -7.86 -10.11
C SER A 18 12.84 -6.92 -11.02
N LEU A 19 13.29 -7.38 -12.18
CA LEU A 19 14.00 -6.55 -13.15
C LEU A 19 13.12 -5.42 -13.69
N ILE A 20 11.87 -5.74 -14.05
CA ILE A 20 10.89 -4.77 -14.55
C ILE A 20 10.59 -3.72 -13.47
N LEU A 21 10.35 -4.13 -12.22
CA LEU A 21 10.06 -3.22 -11.11
C LEU A 21 11.26 -2.33 -10.76
N GLN A 22 12.49 -2.86 -10.80
CA GLN A 22 13.69 -2.06 -10.57
C GLN A 22 13.86 -0.99 -11.67
N ALA A 23 13.74 -1.39 -12.94
CA ALA A 23 13.81 -0.46 -14.06
C ALA A 23 12.73 0.64 -13.96
N PHE A 24 11.51 0.27 -13.56
CA PHE A 24 10.44 1.22 -13.34
C PHE A 24 10.73 2.20 -12.20
N SER A 25 11.25 1.72 -11.07
CA SER A 25 11.63 2.56 -9.92
C SER A 25 12.65 3.62 -10.33
N ASP A 26 13.68 3.22 -11.07
CA ASP A 26 14.74 4.11 -11.53
C ASP A 26 14.18 5.17 -12.50
N LEU A 27 13.32 4.77 -13.45
CA LEU A 27 12.66 5.70 -14.39
C LEU A 27 11.70 6.66 -13.68
N LEU A 28 11.02 6.19 -12.63
CA LEU A 28 10.11 6.99 -11.83
C LEU A 28 10.86 8.13 -11.13
N ALA A 29 12.04 7.84 -10.59
CA ALA A 29 12.93 8.84 -9.99
C ALA A 29 13.53 9.80 -11.03
N GLU A 30 13.81 9.32 -12.25
CA GLU A 30 14.47 10.09 -13.29
C GLU A 30 13.55 11.10 -13.99
N LYS A 31 12.34 10.68 -14.38
CA LYS A 31 11.45 11.48 -15.25
C LYS A 31 9.98 11.53 -14.86
N GLY A 32 9.63 10.94 -13.70
CA GLY A 32 8.25 10.87 -13.21
C GLY A 32 7.35 9.91 -14.01
N PHE A 33 6.21 9.54 -13.43
CA PHE A 33 5.35 8.48 -13.96
C PHE A 33 4.75 8.77 -15.34
N GLU A 34 4.30 10.00 -15.57
CA GLU A 34 3.61 10.38 -16.81
C GLU A 34 4.49 10.18 -18.05
N SER A 35 5.77 10.51 -17.93
CA SER A 35 6.78 10.41 -18.98
C SER A 35 7.26 8.99 -19.25
N ILE A 36 6.88 8.00 -18.44
CA ILE A 36 7.28 6.60 -18.60
C ILE A 36 6.37 5.91 -19.61
N THR A 37 7.01 5.22 -20.56
CA THR A 37 6.38 4.32 -21.50
C THR A 37 6.78 2.86 -21.20
N VAL A 38 5.99 1.91 -21.70
CA VAL A 38 6.36 0.48 -21.64
C VAL A 38 7.70 0.24 -22.33
N GLN A 39 8.00 0.99 -23.40
CA GLN A 39 9.26 0.87 -24.14
C GLN A 39 10.47 1.21 -23.27
N ASP A 40 10.41 2.33 -22.54
CA ASP A 40 11.48 2.74 -21.62
C ASP A 40 11.76 1.66 -20.57
N VAL A 41 10.70 1.09 -20.00
CA VAL A 41 10.80 0.04 -18.97
C VAL A 41 11.43 -1.22 -19.57
N THR A 42 10.98 -1.64 -20.76
CA THR A 42 11.52 -2.83 -21.42
C THR A 42 12.98 -2.68 -21.81
N ASP A 43 13.37 -1.51 -22.30
CA ASP A 43 14.74 -1.23 -22.71
C ASP A 43 15.68 -1.21 -21.50
N LYS A 44 15.27 -0.54 -20.41
CA LYS A 44 16.07 -0.47 -19.18
C LYS A 44 16.12 -1.80 -18.42
N ALA A 45 15.04 -2.57 -18.41
CA ALA A 45 15.01 -3.91 -17.81
C ALA A 45 15.69 -4.99 -18.68
N GLN A 46 16.08 -4.66 -19.92
CA GLN A 46 16.61 -5.59 -20.91
C GLN A 46 15.70 -6.80 -21.17
N VAL A 47 14.39 -6.54 -21.29
CA VAL A 47 13.38 -7.55 -21.64
C VAL A 47 12.62 -7.15 -22.89
N ASN A 48 12.07 -8.10 -23.63
CA ASN A 48 11.20 -7.76 -24.75
C ASN A 48 9.80 -7.34 -24.27
N ARG A 49 9.03 -6.67 -25.13
CA ARG A 49 7.67 -6.19 -24.82
C ARG A 49 6.69 -7.33 -24.52
N ALA A 50 6.79 -8.47 -25.20
CA ALA A 50 5.94 -9.62 -24.93
C ALA A 50 6.14 -10.15 -23.49
N THR A 51 7.38 -10.15 -22.99
CA THR A 51 7.73 -10.50 -21.62
C THR A 51 7.15 -9.51 -20.63
N PHE A 52 7.16 -8.20 -20.93
CA PHE A 52 6.47 -7.21 -20.11
C PHE A 52 4.98 -7.53 -19.99
N TYR A 53 4.30 -7.72 -21.13
CA TYR A 53 2.86 -7.98 -21.17
C TYR A 53 2.46 -9.33 -20.56
N ALA A 54 3.39 -10.29 -20.49
CA ALA A 54 3.19 -11.53 -19.73
C ALA A 54 3.13 -11.31 -18.20
N HIS A 55 3.60 -10.17 -17.69
CA HIS A 55 3.64 -9.86 -16.26
C HIS A 55 2.71 -8.71 -15.85
N PHE A 56 2.50 -7.73 -16.73
CA PHE A 56 1.74 -6.52 -16.47
C PHE A 56 0.94 -6.12 -17.71
N ALA A 57 -0.36 -5.83 -17.53
CA ALA A 57 -1.22 -5.44 -18.65
C ALA A 57 -0.78 -4.12 -19.29
N ASP A 58 -0.34 -3.18 -18.48
CA ASP A 58 0.12 -1.85 -18.89
C ASP A 58 1.01 -1.22 -17.80
N LYS A 59 1.39 0.06 -17.99
CA LYS A 59 2.18 0.81 -17.01
C LYS A 59 1.44 1.13 -15.71
N TYR A 60 0.12 1.14 -15.71
CA TYR A 60 -0.70 1.42 -14.53
C TYR A 60 -0.78 0.18 -13.63
N ALA A 61 -0.94 -1.00 -14.21
CA ALA A 61 -0.83 -2.28 -13.51
C ALA A 61 0.57 -2.50 -12.91
N LEU A 62 1.61 -2.02 -13.60
CA LEU A 62 2.96 -1.99 -13.05
C LEU A 62 3.08 -1.06 -11.85
N LEU A 63 2.53 0.16 -11.94
CA LEU A 63 2.53 1.13 -10.85
C LEU A 63 1.78 0.59 -9.62
N ASP A 64 0.58 0.02 -9.81
CA ASP A 64 -0.19 -0.64 -8.74
C ASP A 64 0.63 -1.74 -8.06
N SER A 65 1.27 -2.62 -8.85
CA SER A 65 2.13 -3.68 -8.30
C SER A 65 3.36 -3.11 -7.56
N PHE A 66 3.91 -1.99 -8.03
CA PHE A 66 5.05 -1.31 -7.41
C PHE A 66 4.67 -0.70 -6.07
N ILE A 67 3.62 0.13 -6.01
CA ILE A 67 3.09 0.73 -4.78
C ILE A 67 2.69 -0.37 -3.79
N SER A 68 2.02 -1.41 -4.29
CA SER A 68 1.63 -2.56 -3.50
C SER A 68 2.82 -3.24 -2.84
N GLN A 69 3.93 -3.40 -3.56
CA GLN A 69 5.14 -4.00 -3.01
C GLN A 69 5.80 -3.09 -1.95
N LEU A 70 5.90 -1.79 -2.21
CA LEU A 70 6.48 -0.85 -1.27
C LEU A 70 5.68 -0.79 0.03
N PHE A 71 4.35 -0.68 -0.05
CA PHE A 71 3.52 -0.64 1.15
C PHE A 71 3.58 -1.96 1.92
N ARG A 72 3.57 -3.12 1.24
CA ARG A 72 3.79 -4.41 1.92
C ARG A 72 5.11 -4.46 2.68
N GLN A 73 6.18 -3.92 2.12
CA GLN A 73 7.47 -3.85 2.81
C GLN A 73 7.38 -2.98 4.08
N GLU A 74 6.65 -1.86 4.05
CA GLU A 74 6.41 -1.05 5.25
C GLU A 74 5.61 -1.79 6.33
N ILE A 75 4.58 -2.53 5.93
CA ILE A 75 3.78 -3.38 6.84
C ILE A 75 4.64 -4.50 7.43
N GLU A 76 5.50 -5.13 6.63
CA GLU A 76 6.40 -6.21 7.05
C GLU A 76 7.47 -5.75 8.04
N LYS A 77 8.03 -4.54 7.87
CA LYS A 77 9.01 -3.96 8.82
C LYS A 77 8.45 -3.87 10.25
N ARG A 78 7.14 -3.68 10.38
CA ARG A 78 6.41 -3.57 11.65
C ARG A 78 5.75 -4.90 12.07
N THR A 79 6.02 -6.00 11.36
CA THR A 79 5.48 -7.36 11.61
C THR A 79 3.96 -7.48 11.59
N LEU A 80 3.26 -6.50 11.00
CA LEU A 80 1.79 -6.38 11.04
C LEU A 80 1.06 -7.48 10.25
N ASN A 81 1.73 -8.12 9.29
CA ASN A 81 1.18 -9.19 8.45
C ASN A 81 0.95 -10.53 9.17
N ALA A 82 1.53 -10.72 10.36
CA ALA A 82 1.35 -11.92 11.20
C ALA A 82 0.53 -11.65 12.48
N CYS A 83 0.01 -10.42 12.61
CA CYS A 83 -0.69 -9.96 13.80
C CYS A 83 -2.20 -10.27 13.76
N HIS A 84 -2.84 -9.99 14.90
CA HIS A 84 -4.28 -9.88 15.07
C HIS A 84 -4.61 -8.44 15.51
N TYR A 85 -5.91 -8.10 15.55
CA TYR A 85 -6.33 -6.78 16.01
C TYR A 85 -5.92 -6.57 17.48
N THR A 86 -5.16 -5.50 17.72
CA THR A 86 -4.92 -4.91 19.04
C THR A 86 -4.79 -3.39 18.88
N PRO A 87 -5.05 -2.59 19.92
CA PRO A 87 -4.83 -1.13 19.86
C PRO A 87 -3.40 -0.76 19.46
N GLU A 88 -2.41 -1.54 19.90
CA GLU A 88 -1.00 -1.34 19.53
C GLU A 88 -0.73 -1.62 18.05
N ASN A 89 -1.27 -2.72 17.50
CA ASN A 89 -1.12 -3.03 16.08
C ASN A 89 -1.86 -2.02 15.20
N LEU A 90 -3.03 -1.54 15.65
CA LEU A 90 -3.77 -0.47 14.99
C LEU A 90 -2.96 0.84 15.00
N LYS A 91 -2.37 1.21 16.14
CA LYS A 91 -1.47 2.36 16.26
C LYS A 91 -0.30 2.26 15.27
N ASN A 92 0.36 1.10 15.23
CA ASN A 92 1.46 0.83 14.31
C ASN A 92 1.04 0.89 12.84
N LEU A 93 -0.18 0.47 12.51
CA LEU A 93 -0.75 0.60 11.17
C LEU A 93 -0.97 2.06 10.79
N ILE A 94 -1.56 2.88 11.67
CA ILE A 94 -1.76 4.32 11.43
C ILE A 94 -0.40 5.00 11.19
N ILE A 95 0.61 4.72 12.02
CA ILE A 95 1.97 5.23 11.85
C ILE A 95 2.52 4.84 10.47
N ALA A 96 2.42 3.55 10.10
CA ALA A 96 2.94 3.04 8.83
C ALA A 96 2.31 3.75 7.62
N VAL A 97 0.99 3.98 7.63
CA VAL A 97 0.29 4.68 6.56
C VAL A 97 0.68 6.16 6.52
N CYS A 98 0.78 6.82 7.67
CA CYS A 98 1.22 8.22 7.76
C CYS A 98 2.65 8.42 7.21
N GLU A 99 3.59 7.55 7.59
CA GLU A 99 4.96 7.59 7.08
C GLU A 99 5.00 7.32 5.59
N PHE A 100 4.33 6.26 5.12
CA PHE A 100 4.32 5.89 3.72
C PHE A 100 3.78 7.01 2.82
N LEU A 101 2.64 7.60 3.17
CA LEU A 101 2.09 8.72 2.43
C LEU A 101 3.01 9.94 2.51
N SER A 102 3.57 10.24 3.69
CA SER A 102 4.50 11.34 3.88
C SER A 102 5.74 11.25 2.97
N THR A 103 6.33 10.07 2.83
CA THR A 103 7.48 9.81 1.96
C THR A 103 7.11 9.85 0.48
N THR A 104 5.93 9.32 0.13
CA THR A 104 5.44 9.32 -1.26
C THR A 104 5.17 10.75 -1.74
N HIS A 105 4.60 11.61 -0.91
CA HIS A 105 4.37 13.01 -1.24
C HIS A 105 5.65 13.85 -1.31
N SER A 106 6.68 13.56 -0.50
CA SER A 106 7.94 14.33 -0.53
C SER A 106 8.83 14.00 -1.73
N ASN A 107 8.73 12.79 -2.29
CA ASN A 107 9.59 12.33 -3.39
C ASN A 107 9.03 12.63 -4.79
N CYS A 108 7.81 13.17 -4.90
CA CYS A 108 7.20 13.53 -6.18
C CYS A 108 7.30 15.04 -6.40
N ALA A 109 8.12 15.45 -7.37
CA ALA A 109 8.26 16.87 -7.76
C ALA A 109 6.93 17.49 -8.22
N GLN A 110 6.00 16.69 -8.75
CA GLN A 110 4.60 17.04 -9.03
C GLN A 110 3.74 15.75 -9.00
N PRO A 111 2.93 15.50 -7.97
CA PRO A 111 1.99 14.39 -8.02
C PRO A 111 0.87 14.73 -9.01
N HIS A 112 0.85 14.04 -10.13
CA HIS A 112 -0.24 14.12 -11.10
C HIS A 112 -1.46 13.37 -10.55
N GLN A 113 -2.68 13.88 -10.78
CA GLN A 113 -3.93 13.37 -10.19
C GLN A 113 -4.16 11.86 -10.42
N GLN A 114 -3.72 11.33 -11.56
CA GLN A 114 -3.85 9.89 -11.87
C GLN A 114 -2.94 9.01 -10.99
N PHE A 115 -1.72 9.49 -10.69
CA PHE A 115 -0.80 8.78 -9.81
C PHE A 115 -1.36 8.71 -8.38
N GLU A 116 -1.87 9.84 -7.87
CA GLU A 116 -2.46 9.90 -6.53
C GLU A 116 -3.68 8.97 -6.40
N SER A 117 -4.55 8.94 -7.41
CA SER A 117 -5.72 8.06 -7.42
C SER A 117 -5.33 6.57 -7.37
N LEU A 118 -4.26 6.17 -8.06
CA LEU A 118 -3.77 4.79 -8.02
C LEU A 118 -3.13 4.45 -6.68
N VAL A 119 -2.33 5.36 -6.10
CA VAL A 119 -1.79 5.20 -4.75
C VAL A 119 -2.94 5.02 -3.76
N GLU A 120 -3.93 5.91 -3.80
CA GLU A 120 -5.10 5.85 -2.94
C GLU A 120 -5.80 4.49 -2.98
N GLY A 121 -6.16 4.02 -4.18
CA GLY A 121 -6.84 2.73 -4.35
C GLY A 121 -5.99 1.57 -3.83
N THR A 122 -4.70 1.56 -4.17
CA THR A 122 -3.77 0.50 -3.78
C THR A 122 -3.58 0.42 -2.27
N ILE A 123 -3.43 1.56 -1.60
CA ILE A 123 -3.21 1.61 -0.15
C ILE A 123 -4.49 1.27 0.61
N LYS A 124 -5.64 1.80 0.19
CA LYS A 124 -6.93 1.46 0.82
C LYS A 124 -7.24 -0.02 0.72
N ASN A 125 -7.03 -0.64 -0.45
CA ASN A 125 -7.25 -2.07 -0.63
C ASN A 125 -6.39 -2.91 0.33
N GLN A 126 -5.11 -2.57 0.49
CA GLN A 126 -4.22 -3.30 1.39
C GLN A 126 -4.54 -3.08 2.88
N ILE A 127 -4.90 -1.86 3.28
CA ILE A 127 -5.38 -1.59 4.65
C ILE A 127 -6.63 -2.42 4.92
N PHE A 128 -7.59 -2.43 3.98
CA PHE A 128 -8.83 -3.18 4.11
C PHE A 128 -8.59 -4.69 4.22
N GLU A 129 -7.75 -5.27 3.36
CA GLU A 129 -7.39 -6.68 3.43
C GLU A 129 -6.73 -7.02 4.77
N LEU A 130 -5.80 -6.18 5.25
CA LEU A 130 -5.11 -6.40 6.52
C LEU A 130 -6.08 -6.35 7.72
N LEU A 131 -6.94 -5.34 7.78
CA LEU A 131 -7.95 -5.21 8.83
C LEU A 131 -8.93 -6.39 8.80
N THR A 132 -9.37 -6.80 7.61
CA THR A 132 -10.24 -7.96 7.45
C THR A 132 -9.56 -9.23 7.95
N LEU A 133 -8.28 -9.44 7.63
CA LEU A 133 -7.51 -10.58 8.13
C LEU A 133 -7.37 -10.56 9.66
N TRP A 134 -7.16 -9.40 10.26
CA TRP A 134 -7.09 -9.25 11.72
C TRP A 134 -8.41 -9.53 12.41
N LEU A 135 -9.53 -9.05 11.87
CA LEU A 135 -10.87 -9.24 12.42
C LEU A 135 -11.44 -10.65 12.15
N GLN A 136 -10.99 -11.36 11.13
CA GLN A 136 -11.40 -12.75 10.90
C GLN A 136 -10.77 -13.73 11.91
N GLN A 137 -9.65 -13.35 12.52
CA GLN A 137 -9.01 -14.15 13.57
C GLN A 137 -9.77 -14.04 14.90
N THR A 138 -10.55 -12.98 15.11
CA THR A 138 -11.46 -12.85 16.24
C THR A 138 -12.74 -13.62 15.92
N LYS A 139 -13.20 -14.51 16.80
CA LYS A 139 -14.31 -15.45 16.55
C LYS A 139 -15.69 -14.75 16.56
N THR A 140 -15.86 -13.67 15.81
CA THR A 140 -17.10 -12.90 15.75
C THR A 140 -18.03 -13.44 14.66
N LYS A 141 -19.33 -13.55 14.99
CA LYS A 141 -20.39 -14.01 14.07
C LYS A 141 -20.92 -12.90 13.15
N ILE A 142 -20.38 -11.69 13.27
CA ILE A 142 -20.90 -10.48 12.62
C ILE A 142 -20.05 -10.16 11.38
N SER A 143 -20.68 -9.63 10.34
CA SER A 143 -19.99 -9.15 9.14
C SER A 143 -18.99 -8.05 9.47
N THR A 144 -17.70 -8.30 9.22
CA THR A 144 -16.59 -7.37 9.51
C THR A 144 -16.33 -6.37 8.38
N ASP A 145 -16.99 -6.53 7.23
CA ASP A 145 -16.72 -5.73 6.01
C ASP A 145 -17.00 -4.23 6.19
N ILE A 146 -18.11 -3.87 6.82
CA ILE A 146 -18.48 -2.46 7.04
C ILE A 146 -17.50 -1.80 8.04
N PRO A 147 -17.24 -2.37 9.24
CA PRO A 147 -16.22 -1.87 10.16
C PRO A 147 -14.84 -1.69 9.53
N ALA A 148 -14.36 -2.72 8.79
CA ALA A 148 -13.08 -2.66 8.10
C ALA A 148 -13.07 -1.56 7.03
N THR A 149 -14.17 -1.38 6.31
CA THR A 149 -14.31 -0.28 5.33
C THR A 149 -14.18 1.06 6.03
N VAL A 150 -14.98 1.33 7.07
CA VAL A 150 -14.96 2.62 7.79
C VAL A 150 -13.57 2.90 8.35
N ALA A 151 -12.94 1.92 8.99
CA ALA A 151 -11.59 2.07 9.52
C ALA A 151 -10.55 2.31 8.42
N THR A 152 -10.62 1.62 7.28
CA THR A 152 -9.75 1.90 6.12
C THR A 152 -9.85 3.35 5.66
N TRP A 153 -11.07 3.87 5.51
CA TRP A 153 -11.30 5.26 5.11
C TRP A 153 -10.79 6.24 6.16
N ALA A 154 -11.04 5.97 7.45
CA ALA A 154 -10.57 6.80 8.54
C ALA A 154 -9.03 6.85 8.59
N ILE A 155 -8.35 5.70 8.55
CA ILE A 155 -6.89 5.61 8.57
C ILE A 155 -6.30 6.36 7.37
N TYR A 156 -6.77 6.08 6.16
CA TYR A 156 -6.26 6.73 4.95
C TYR A 156 -6.53 8.24 4.98
N GLY A 157 -7.74 8.67 5.36
CA GLY A 157 -8.12 10.09 5.41
C GLY A 157 -7.28 10.87 6.42
N LEU A 158 -7.06 10.32 7.62
CA LEU A 158 -6.21 10.90 8.64
C LEU A 158 -4.75 10.99 8.18
N ALA A 159 -4.22 9.92 7.60
CA ALA A 159 -2.85 9.89 7.09
C ALA A 159 -2.63 10.84 5.90
N SER A 160 -3.61 10.93 4.99
CA SER A 160 -3.60 11.86 3.87
C SER A 160 -3.68 13.32 4.35
N HIS A 161 -4.53 13.60 5.35
CA HIS A 161 -4.58 14.91 5.98
C HIS A 161 -3.22 15.27 6.61
N TYR A 162 -2.61 14.34 7.35
CA TYR A 162 -1.27 14.53 7.94
C TYR A 162 -0.18 14.79 6.88
N SER A 163 -0.20 14.05 5.76
CA SER A 163 0.81 14.18 4.71
C SER A 163 0.77 15.54 4.00
N HIS A 164 -0.41 16.15 3.83
CA HIS A 164 -0.57 17.44 3.16
C HIS A 164 -0.34 18.66 4.07
N HIS A 165 -0.21 18.48 5.39
CA HIS A 165 0.00 19.58 6.33
C HIS A 165 1.41 20.18 6.22
N LYS A 166 1.49 21.52 6.00
CA LYS A 166 2.77 22.24 5.87
C LYS A 166 3.60 22.27 7.16
N LYS A 167 2.96 22.20 8.33
CA LYS A 167 3.62 22.12 9.65
C LYS A 167 3.08 20.90 10.37
N ARG A 168 3.72 19.76 10.11
CA ARG A 168 3.30 18.50 10.72
C ARG A 168 3.61 18.52 12.23
N PRO A 169 2.64 18.22 13.10
CA PRO A 169 2.95 17.91 14.49
C PRO A 169 3.82 16.65 14.56
N ALA A 170 4.40 16.38 15.73
CA ALA A 170 5.08 15.12 15.97
C ALA A 170 4.14 13.96 15.63
N LEU A 171 4.63 13.00 14.84
CA LEU A 171 3.81 11.90 14.33
C LEU A 171 3.11 11.13 15.47
N GLU A 172 3.82 10.90 16.57
CA GLU A 172 3.28 10.24 17.75
C GLU A 172 2.09 10.97 18.34
N THR A 173 2.17 12.30 18.52
CA THR A 173 1.09 13.13 19.04
C THR A 173 -0.16 13.05 18.15
N PHE A 174 0.04 13.15 16.82
CA PHE A 174 -1.07 13.02 15.87
C PHE A 174 -1.73 11.64 15.94
N VAL A 175 -0.91 10.59 16.04
CA VAL A 175 -1.40 9.21 16.09
C VAL A 175 -2.16 8.93 17.39
N ASP A 176 -1.71 9.48 18.52
CA ASP A 176 -2.40 9.33 19.80
C ASP A 176 -3.79 9.99 19.81
N GLU A 177 -3.95 11.10 19.09
CA GLU A 177 -5.26 11.74 18.87
C GLU A 177 -6.15 10.94 17.88
N ALA A 178 -5.53 10.38 16.83
CA ALA A 178 -6.23 9.63 15.78
C ALA A 178 -6.70 8.24 16.22
N LEU A 179 -5.90 7.54 17.04
CA LEU A 179 -6.15 6.15 17.47
C LEU A 179 -7.56 5.92 18.02
N PRO A 180 -8.07 6.67 19.02
CA PRO A 180 -9.41 6.43 19.57
C PRO A 180 -10.53 6.64 18.53
N LEU A 181 -10.35 7.55 17.57
CA LEU A 181 -11.32 7.82 16.51
C LEU A 181 -11.42 6.66 15.50
N VAL A 182 -10.34 5.92 15.31
CA VAL A 182 -10.31 4.72 14.45
C VAL A 182 -10.79 3.49 15.24
N ALA A 183 -10.28 3.32 16.46
CA ALA A 183 -10.53 2.14 17.31
C ALA A 183 -12.02 1.94 17.62
N ILE A 184 -12.78 3.02 17.83
CA ILE A 184 -14.23 2.95 18.09
C ILE A 184 -15.01 2.19 17.02
N ASN A 185 -14.53 2.19 15.77
CA ASN A 185 -15.17 1.48 14.65
C ASN A 185 -14.90 -0.03 14.67
N LEU A 186 -13.89 -0.48 15.42
CA LEU A 186 -13.37 -1.86 15.39
C LEU A 186 -13.52 -2.57 16.75
N GLU A 187 -13.52 -1.85 17.86
CA GLU A 187 -13.55 -2.40 19.23
C GLU A 187 -14.76 -3.32 19.51
N GLN A 188 -15.89 -3.08 18.85
CA GLN A 188 -17.10 -3.91 19.01
C GLN A 188 -17.01 -5.26 18.25
N PHE A 189 -15.98 -5.43 17.42
CA PHE A 189 -15.77 -6.59 16.54
C PHE A 189 -14.44 -7.31 16.79
N ALA A 190 -13.68 -6.80 17.76
CA ALA A 190 -12.38 -7.29 18.21
C ALA A 190 -12.50 -8.32 19.35
#